data_AF-A0A0V0GFS3-F1
#
_entry.id   AF-A0A0V0GFS3-F1
#
_cell.length_a   1.000
_cell.length_b   1.000
_cell.length_c   1.000
_cell.angle_alpha   90.00
_cell.angle_beta   90.00
_cell.angle_gamma   90.00
#
_symmetry.space_group_name_H-M   'P 1'
#
loop_
_entity.id
_entity.type
_entity.pdbx_description
1 polymer ?
#
loop_
_entity_poly.entity_id
_entity_poly.type
_entity_poly.pdbx_seq_one_letter_code
_entity_poly.pdbx_strand_id
1 'polypeptide(L)' 'MSLEGKLVSEINIKCDGDVFHEIFRHRPHHISTMSSDKIQNVDIHEGEWGTVGSVIFWNFTHDGKEKVAKEVIEEI' A
#
# COMPACT_ATOMS: atom_id res chain seq x y z
N MET A 1 13.29 27.17 8.03
CA MET A 1 12.12 26.73 7.23
C MET A 1 11.77 25.34 7.70
N SER A 2 10.64 25.15 8.37
CA SER A 2 10.15 23.83 8.81
C SER A 2 9.22 23.27 7.73
N LEU A 3 9.70 22.29 6.97
CA LEU A 3 8.92 21.58 5.94
C LEU A 3 8.39 20.23 6.44
N GLU A 4 8.42 20.00 7.75
CA GLU A 4 7.94 18.78 8.38
C GLU A 4 6.46 18.91 8.76
N GLY A 5 5.68 17.86 8.49
CA GLY A 5 4.28 17.77 8.86
C GLY A 5 3.84 16.31 9.01
N LYS A 6 2.86 16.06 9.88
CA LYS A 6 2.26 14.73 10.11
C LYS A 6 0.75 14.83 9.98
N LEU A 7 0.15 13.96 9.16
CA LEU A 7 -1.29 13.80 9.03
C LEU A 7 -1.69 12.41 9.54
N VAL A 8 -2.76 12.32 10.32
CA VAL A 8 -3.30 11.06 10.87
C VAL A 8 -4.80 11.02 10.61
N SER A 9 -5.31 9.87 10.17
CA SER A 9 -6.73 9.61 9.94
C SER A 9 -7.10 8.24 10.49
N GLU A 10 -8.29 8.10 11.07
CA GLU A 10 -8.83 6.85 11.63
C GLU A 10 -10.21 6.59 11.03
N ILE A 11 -10.43 5.37 10.54
CA ILE A 11 -11.68 4.94 9.93
C ILE A 11 -12.04 3.57 10.49
N ASN A 12 -13.29 3.42 10.96
CA ASN A 12 -13.79 2.13 11.43
C ASN A 12 -14.07 1.19 10.25
N ILE A 13 -13.47 0.01 10.27
CA ILE A 13 -13.76 -1.09 9.34
C ILE A 13 -14.73 -2.08 9.99
N LYS A 14 -15.59 -2.70 9.18
CA LYS A 14 -16.51 -3.75 9.63
C LYS A 14 -15.94 -5.16 9.48
N CYS A 15 -14.88 -5.31 8.68
CA CYS A 15 -14.20 -6.58 8.48
C CYS A 15 -13.20 -6.84 9.60
N ASP A 16 -12.69 -8.07 9.63
CA ASP A 16 -11.65 -8.50 10.55
C ASP A 16 -10.35 -7.69 10.34
N GLY A 17 -9.78 -7.19 11.44
CA GLY A 17 -8.59 -6.35 11.42
C GLY A 17 -7.31 -7.13 11.11
N ASP A 18 -7.22 -8.38 11.54
CA ASP A 18 -6.07 -9.23 11.27
C ASP A 18 -6.01 -9.60 9.79
N VAL A 19 -7.17 -9.90 9.19
CA VAL A 19 -7.29 -10.13 7.74
C VAL A 19 -6.92 -8.88 6.95
N PHE A 20 -7.39 -7.70 7.38
CA PHE A 20 -7.03 -6.43 6.74
C PHE A 20 -5.51 -6.21 6.78
N HIS A 21 -4.89 -6.41 7.94
CA HIS A 21 -3.44 -6.28 8.10
C HIS A 21 -2.66 -7.32 7.26
N GLU A 22 -3.11 -8.57 7.19
CA GLU A 22 -2.48 -9.61 6.35
C GLU A 22 -2.48 -9.22 4.87
N ILE A 23 -3.55 -8.60 4.37
CA ILE A 23 -3.64 -8.15 2.98
C ILE A 23 -2.56 -7.12 2.68
N PHE A 24 -2.43 -6.07 3.50
CA PHE A 24 -1.41 -5.04 3.27
C PHE A 24 0.01 -5.56 3.43
N ARG A 25 0.23 -6.49 4.36
CA ARG A 25 1.56 -7.04 4.65
C ARG A 25 2.00 -8.10 3.63
N HIS A 26 1.24 -9.17 3.48
CA HIS A 26 1.68 -10.37 2.75
C HIS A 26 1.04 -10.52 1.37
N ARG A 27 -0.10 -9.85 1.12
CA ARG A 27 -0.86 -10.01 -0.14
C ARG A 27 -1.27 -8.68 -0.78
N PRO A 28 -0.39 -7.66 -0.85
CA PRO A 28 -0.79 -6.34 -1.34
C PRO A 28 -1.19 -6.35 -2.83
N HIS A 29 -0.68 -7.32 -3.60
CA HIS A 29 -1.10 -7.57 -4.99
C HIS A 29 -2.57 -7.97 -5.15
N HIS A 30 -3.26 -8.42 -4.08
CA HIS A 30 -4.71 -8.63 -4.15
C HIS A 30 -5.51 -7.32 -4.17
N ILE A 31 -4.92 -6.21 -3.68
CA ILE A 31 -5.62 -4.93 -3.59
C ILE A 31 -5.99 -4.40 -4.98
N SER A 32 -5.20 -4.71 -6.01
CA SER A 32 -5.54 -4.35 -7.39
C SER A 32 -6.83 -4.99 -7.90
N THR A 33 -7.20 -6.15 -7.35
CA THR A 33 -8.49 -6.80 -7.65
C THR A 33 -9.62 -6.29 -6.75
N MET A 34 -9.30 -5.91 -5.51
CA MET A 34 -10.28 -5.38 -4.55
C MET A 34 -10.69 -3.93 -4.85
N SER A 35 -9.82 -3.14 -5.47
CA SER A 35 -10.01 -1.71 -5.72
C SER A 35 -9.34 -1.29 -7.03
N SER A 36 -9.71 -1.95 -8.12
CA SER A 36 -9.11 -1.76 -9.46
C SER A 36 -9.25 -0.35 -10.02
N ASP A 37 -10.26 0.42 -9.58
CA ASP A 37 -10.45 1.82 -9.94
C ASP A 37 -9.42 2.75 -9.28
N LYS A 38 -8.80 2.32 -8.17
CA LYS A 38 -7.79 3.07 -7.43
C LYS A 38 -6.39 2.53 -7.67
N ILE A 39 -6.21 1.21 -7.56
CA ILE A 39 -4.92 0.52 -7.67
C ILE A 39 -5.01 -0.43 -8.85
N GLN A 40 -4.19 -0.19 -9.87
CA GLN A 40 -4.18 -0.99 -11.08
C GLN A 40 -3.25 -2.19 -10.95
N ASN A 41 -2.13 -2.04 -10.25
CA ASN A 41 -1.19 -3.13 -10.01
C ASN A 41 -0.34 -2.90 -8.76
N VAL A 42 0.14 -3.99 -8.17
CA VAL A 42 1.14 -3.97 -7.09
C VAL A 42 2.17 -5.05 -7.35
N ASP A 43 3.41 -4.65 -7.57
CA ASP A 43 4.52 -5.54 -7.89
C ASP A 43 5.58 -5.51 -6.79
N ILE A 44 6.18 -6.66 -6.49
CA ILE A 44 7.39 -6.71 -5.69
C ILE A 44 8.60 -6.54 -6.60
N HIS A 45 9.45 -5.58 -6.26
CA HIS A 45 10.68 -5.31 -7.01
C HIS A 45 11.87 -6.00 -6.36
N GLU A 46 11.99 -5.92 -5.03
CA GLU A 46 13.09 -6.50 -4.27
C GLU A 46 12.56 -7.12 -2.97
N GLY A 47 13.17 -8.24 -2.56
CA GLY A 47 12.80 -8.96 -1.35
C GLY A 47 11.56 -9.83 -1.50
N GLU A 48 10.93 -10.15 -0.37
CA GLU A 48 9.74 -11.01 -0.28
C GLU A 48 8.58 -10.25 0.39
N TRP A 49 7.34 -10.62 0.06
CA TRP A 49 6.16 -9.99 0.63
C TRP A 49 6.15 -10.13 2.17
N GLY A 50 5.80 -9.04 2.86
CA GLY A 50 5.66 -9.03 4.31
C GLY A 50 6.97 -9.04 5.09
N THR A 51 8.08 -8.69 4.43
CA THR A 51 9.40 -8.53 5.05
C THR A 51 9.84 -7.07 5.08
N VAL A 52 10.47 -6.66 6.19
CA VAL A 52 11.13 -5.35 6.31
C VAL A 52 12.30 -5.30 5.31
N GLY A 53 12.43 -4.17 4.61
CA GLY A 53 13.41 -3.96 3.55
C GLY A 53 12.94 -4.38 2.16
N SER A 54 11.77 -5.01 2.03
CA SER A 54 11.17 -5.28 0.71
C SER A 54 10.78 -3.99 -0.01
N VAL A 55 10.83 -4.03 -1.33
CA VAL A 55 10.57 -2.88 -2.21
C VAL A 55 9.34 -3.17 -3.06
N ILE A 56 8.33 -2.33 -2.92
CA ILE A 56 7.02 -2.49 -3.58
C ILE A 56 6.79 -1.35 -4.56
N PHE A 57 6.23 -1.67 -5.73
CA PHE A 57 5.74 -0.72 -6.70
C PHE A 57 4.22 -0.72 -6.70
N TRP A 58 3.62 0.45 -6.48
CA TRP A 58 2.19 0.69 -6.58
C TRP A 58 1.89 1.46 -7.85
N ASN A 59 1.12 0.86 -8.76
CA ASN A 59 0.53 1.56 -9.90
C ASN A 59 -0.91 1.93 -9.51
N PHE A 60 -1.17 3.24 -9.40
CA PHE A 60 -2.43 3.76 -8.88
C PHE A 60 -2.93 4.98 -9.66
N THR A 61 -4.23 5.24 -9.59
CA THR A 61 -4.86 6.39 -10.21
C THR A 61 -5.29 7.39 -9.13
N HIS A 62 -4.87 8.64 -9.29
CA HIS A 62 -5.25 9.74 -8.41
C HIS A 62 -5.66 10.95 -9.24
N ASP A 63 -6.87 11.48 -8.98
CA ASP A 63 -7.50 12.55 -9.75
C ASP A 63 -7.52 12.27 -11.27
N GLY A 64 -7.83 11.03 -11.63
CA GLY A 64 -7.92 10.58 -13.03
C GLY A 64 -6.58 10.45 -13.76
N LYS A 65 -5.45 10.55 -13.05
CA LYS A 65 -4.11 10.38 -13.60
C LYS A 65 -3.43 9.15 -13.02
N GLU A 66 -2.87 8.33 -13.89
CA GLU A 66 -2.01 7.22 -13.51
C GLU A 66 -0.72 7.74 -12.88
N LYS A 67 -0.30 7.09 -11.80
CA LYS A 67 0.88 7.41 -11.00
C LYS A 67 1.53 6.12 -10.53
N VAL A 68 2.81 6.24 -10.17
CA VAL A 68 3.62 5.15 -9.62
C VAL A 68 4.23 5.62 -8.30
N ALA A 69 4.16 4.78 -7.28
CA ALA A 69 4.92 4.95 -6.04
C ALA A 69 5.85 3.74 -5.85
N LYS A 70 7.11 4.03 -5.52
CA LYS A 70 8.09 3.04 -5.07
C LYS A 70 8.23 3.20 -3.56
N GLU A 71 8.02 2.12 -2.82
CA GLU A 71 8.04 2.10 -1.36
C GLU A 71 9.05 1.06 -0.86
N VAL A 72 9.74 1.38 0.23
CA VAL A 72 10.52 0.43 1.01
C VAL A 72 9.75 0.17 2.30
N ILE A 73 9.53 -1.10 2.65
CA ILE A 73 8.87 -1.44 3.91
C ILE A 73 9.84 -1.23 5.07
N GLU A 74 9.63 -0.17 5.86
CA GLU A 74 10.53 0.19 6.96
C GLU A 74 10.23 -0.58 8.25
N GLU A 75 8.95 -0.83 8.57
CA GLU A 75 8.50 -1.52 9.79
C GLU A 75 7.19 -2.30 9.55
N ILE A 76 6.86 -3.23 10.46
CA ILE A 76 5.63 -4.05 10.44
C ILE A 76 5.09 -4.28 11.85
#